data_AF-A0A7W8B3C7-F1
#
_entry.id   AF-A0A7W8B3C7-F1
#
_cell.length_a   1.000
_cell.length_b   1.000
_cell.length_c   1.000
_cell.angle_alpha   90.00
_cell.angle_beta   90.00
_cell.angle_gamma   90.00
#
_symmetry.space_group_name_H-M   'P 1'
#
loop_
_entity.id
_entity.type
_entity.pdbx_description
1 polymer ?
#
loop_
_entity_poly.entity_id
_entity_poly.type
_entity_poly.pdbx_seq_one_letter_code
_entity_poly.pdbx_strand_id
1 'polypeptide(L)'
;MPAGRTDAQDGTAFTKPVDPILGQALDAWQAIRPEQPKFTDRRTGELVDLLFATRARKVSSAYINNTVIPMLCCKAGVPAADVRGNITSHRARSTIASQLYNAKEPMTLFELQAWLGHRSPQPTQFYAKISSTTLTRAYDDAGYFSRNVRTIEVLVDRDAVTSGAAAAGEPWQHYDLGHGYCTYTFFEQSRTAWPAHAATSTPRRTPARPNYSKQKATCRRCER
;
A
#
# COMPACT_ATOMS: atom_id res chain seq x y z
N MET A 1 1.36 -22.96 13.12
CA MET A 1 2.58 -22.44 12.43
C MET A 1 3.74 -22.56 13.39
N PRO A 2 4.86 -23.20 13.02
CA PRO A 2 6.07 -23.16 13.84
C PRO A 2 6.52 -21.71 14.01
N ALA A 3 6.96 -21.38 15.22
CA ALA A 3 7.24 -20.01 15.64
C ALA A 3 8.67 -19.96 16.21
N GLY A 4 9.55 -19.22 15.55
CA GLY A 4 10.92 -19.01 16.05
C GLY A 4 10.98 -17.78 16.94
N ARG A 5 11.53 -17.91 18.15
CA ARG A 5 11.85 -16.75 19.01
C ARG A 5 13.17 -16.14 18.53
N THR A 6 13.14 -14.85 18.21
CA THR A 6 14.31 -14.07 17.80
C THR A 6 14.23 -12.68 18.41
N ASP A 7 15.37 -12.07 18.70
CA ASP A 7 15.37 -10.72 19.27
C ASP A 7 15.30 -9.65 18.17
N ALA A 8 14.38 -8.70 18.33
CA ALA A 8 14.24 -7.54 17.48
C ALA A 8 15.43 -6.57 17.66
N GLN A 9 15.56 -5.59 16.77
CA GLN A 9 16.68 -4.65 16.78
C GLN A 9 16.76 -3.80 18.07
N ASP A 10 15.62 -3.61 18.74
CA ASP A 10 15.50 -2.92 20.03
C ASP A 10 15.77 -3.81 21.26
N GLY A 11 16.04 -5.10 21.07
CA GLY A 11 16.31 -6.05 22.15
C GLY A 11 15.07 -6.74 22.71
N THR A 12 13.87 -6.46 22.18
CA THR A 12 12.66 -7.17 22.58
C THR A 12 12.60 -8.54 21.90
N ALA A 13 12.22 -9.58 22.65
CA ALA A 13 11.98 -10.90 22.08
C ALA A 13 10.70 -10.85 21.23
N PHE A 14 10.78 -11.30 19.99
CA PHE A 14 9.65 -11.38 19.08
C PHE A 14 9.56 -12.76 18.44
N THR A 15 8.34 -13.18 18.13
CA THR A 15 8.06 -14.48 17.52
C THR A 15 7.72 -14.31 16.06
N LYS A 16 8.46 -14.98 15.20
CA LYS A 16 8.29 -14.87 13.76
C LYS A 16 7.60 -16.11 13.20
N PRO A 17 6.49 -15.96 12.44
CA PRO A 17 5.93 -17.07 11.71
C PRO A 17 6.90 -17.49 10.61
N VAL A 18 7.14 -18.80 10.51
CA VAL A 18 7.97 -19.40 9.46
C VAL A 18 7.18 -20.45 8.69
N ASP A 19 7.63 -20.71 7.48
CA ASP A 19 7.07 -21.78 6.64
C ASP A 19 7.17 -23.14 7.36
N PRO A 20 6.14 -24.00 7.30
CA PRO A 20 6.17 -25.32 7.92
C PRO A 20 7.38 -26.18 7.52
N ILE A 21 7.84 -26.09 6.28
CA ILE A 21 9.02 -26.83 5.79
C ILE A 21 10.27 -26.39 6.55
N LEU A 22 10.41 -25.09 6.82
CA LEU A 22 11.51 -24.60 7.64
C LEU A 22 11.40 -25.13 9.08
N GLY A 23 10.21 -25.15 9.66
CA GLY A 23 9.99 -25.74 10.99
C GLY A 23 10.44 -27.19 11.06
N GLN A 24 10.01 -28.02 10.11
CA GLN A 24 10.42 -29.42 10.03
C GLN A 24 11.94 -29.60 9.89
N ALA A 25 12.59 -28.75 9.10
CA ALA A 25 14.04 -28.78 8.95
C ALA A 25 14.78 -28.40 10.25
N LEU A 26 14.24 -27.44 11.01
CA LEU A 26 14.78 -27.05 12.31
C LEU A 26 14.60 -28.17 13.34
N ASP A 27 13.43 -28.82 13.38
CA ASP A 27 13.16 -29.94 14.28
C ASP A 27 14.07 -31.14 13.96
N ALA A 28 14.22 -31.48 12.68
CA ALA A 28 15.11 -32.54 12.22
C ALA A 28 16.57 -32.24 12.58
N TRP A 29 17.02 -30.99 12.41
CA TRP A 29 18.36 -30.58 12.84
C TRP A 29 18.54 -30.65 14.36
N GLN A 30 17.54 -30.20 15.13
CA GLN A 30 17.58 -30.22 16.58
C GLN A 30 17.66 -31.63 17.15
N ALA A 31 17.06 -32.62 16.47
CA ALA A 31 17.12 -34.03 16.87
C ALA A 31 18.51 -34.67 16.68
N ILE A 32 19.31 -34.20 15.71
CA ILE A 32 20.61 -34.81 15.38
C ILE A 32 21.82 -33.96 15.78
N ARG A 33 21.62 -32.70 16.17
CA ARG A 33 22.74 -31.80 16.51
C ARG A 33 23.52 -32.37 17.71
N PRO A 34 24.86 -32.36 17.70
CA PRO A 34 25.65 -32.81 18.84
C PRO A 34 25.38 -31.94 20.07
N GLU A 35 25.52 -32.51 21.28
CA GLU A 35 25.53 -31.73 22.50
C GLU A 35 26.67 -30.68 22.47
N GLN A 36 26.38 -29.49 22.99
CA GLN A 36 27.29 -28.35 23.03
C GLN A 36 27.18 -27.67 24.40
N PRO A 37 28.24 -27.01 24.89
CA PRO A 37 28.12 -26.14 26.06
C PRO A 37 27.10 -25.02 25.83
N LYS A 38 26.48 -24.58 26.93
CA LYS A 38 25.63 -23.39 26.91
C LYS A 38 26.46 -22.15 26.60
N PHE A 39 25.86 -21.22 25.87
CA PHE A 39 26.49 -19.94 25.54
C PHE A 39 25.80 -18.82 26.30
N THR A 40 26.58 -17.82 26.72
CA THR A 40 26.01 -16.57 27.19
C THR A 40 25.37 -15.82 26.01
N ASP A 41 24.09 -15.49 26.15
CA ASP A 41 23.41 -14.57 25.28
C ASP A 41 23.95 -13.16 25.52
N ARG A 42 24.35 -12.46 24.44
CA ARG A 42 24.98 -11.14 24.56
C ARG A 42 23.99 -10.05 24.98
N ARG A 43 22.70 -10.23 24.69
CA ARG A 43 21.64 -9.27 24.99
C ARG A 43 21.04 -9.49 26.38
N THR A 44 20.75 -10.73 26.74
CA THR A 44 20.08 -11.04 28.02
C THR A 44 21.06 -11.43 29.13
N GLY A 45 22.27 -11.89 28.79
CA GLY A 45 23.23 -12.43 29.75
C GLY A 45 22.93 -13.86 30.21
N GLU A 46 21.83 -14.45 29.73
CA GLU A 46 21.41 -15.80 30.12
C GLU A 46 22.24 -16.89 29.43
N LEU A 47 22.29 -18.08 30.04
CA LEU A 47 22.90 -19.26 29.44
C LEU A 47 21.89 -20.00 28.55
N VAL A 48 22.16 -20.04 27.24
CA VAL A 48 21.24 -20.57 26.23
C VAL A 48 21.87 -21.66 25.36
N ASP A 49 21.01 -22.59 24.90
CA ASP A 49 21.37 -23.67 23.99
C ASP A 49 21.18 -23.24 22.53
N LEU A 50 22.24 -22.71 21.91
CA LEU A 50 22.16 -22.20 20.54
C LEU A 50 21.84 -23.29 19.52
N LEU A 51 20.85 -23.02 18.65
CA LEU A 51 20.42 -23.96 17.61
C LEU A 51 21.54 -24.28 16.61
N PHE A 52 22.32 -23.26 16.24
CA PHE A 52 23.43 -23.37 15.29
C PHE A 52 24.77 -23.13 15.98
N ALA A 53 25.35 -24.20 16.50
CA ALA A 53 26.70 -24.24 17.04
C ALA A 53 27.37 -25.57 16.68
N THR A 54 28.67 -25.53 16.41
CA THR A 54 29.47 -26.72 16.09
C THR A 54 30.82 -26.61 16.78
N ARG A 55 31.29 -27.70 17.40
CA ARG A 55 32.59 -27.75 18.11
C ARG A 55 32.75 -26.61 19.14
N ALA A 56 31.71 -26.38 19.94
CA ALA A 56 31.60 -25.33 20.94
C ALA A 56 31.78 -23.90 20.39
N ARG A 57 31.49 -23.68 19.10
CA ARG A 57 31.55 -22.36 18.46
C ARG A 57 30.24 -22.00 17.79
N LYS A 58 29.81 -20.74 17.96
CA LYS A 58 28.67 -20.17 17.24
C LYS A 58 28.98 -20.14 15.75
N VAL A 59 28.01 -20.49 14.91
CA VAL A 59 28.16 -20.35 13.46
C VAL A 59 28.23 -18.85 13.11
N SER A 60 29.33 -18.42 12.51
CA SER A 60 29.55 -17.00 12.22
C SER A 60 28.86 -16.57 10.93
N SER A 61 28.46 -15.29 10.85
CA SER A 61 27.92 -14.70 9.62
C SER A 61 28.90 -14.81 8.46
N ALA A 62 30.20 -14.61 8.70
CA ALA A 62 31.23 -14.78 7.68
C ALA A 62 31.28 -16.21 7.15
N TYR A 63 31.20 -17.22 8.03
CA TYR A 63 31.19 -18.62 7.62
C TYR A 63 29.94 -18.99 6.81
N ILE A 64 28.77 -18.48 7.19
CA ILE A 64 27.53 -18.66 6.43
C ILE A 64 27.68 -18.08 5.02
N ASN A 65 28.10 -16.81 4.91
CA ASN A 65 28.12 -16.11 3.63
C ASN A 65 29.27 -16.53 2.72
N ASN A 66 30.44 -16.86 3.28
CA ASN A 66 31.65 -17.14 2.49
C ASN A 66 31.91 -18.63 2.29
N THR A 67 31.22 -19.52 3.03
CA THR A 67 31.45 -20.97 2.94
C THR A 67 30.17 -21.75 2.73
N VAL A 68 29.19 -21.64 3.64
CA VAL A 68 27.99 -22.48 3.60
C VAL A 68 27.13 -22.16 2.37
N ILE A 69 26.83 -20.88 2.13
CA ILE A 69 25.99 -20.48 0.98
C ILE A 69 26.66 -20.89 -0.36
N PRO A 70 27.93 -20.56 -0.63
CA PRO A 70 28.60 -21.02 -1.86
C PRO A 70 28.60 -22.54 -2.03
N MET A 71 28.83 -23.30 -0.95
CA MET A 71 28.81 -24.76 -0.98
C MET A 71 27.42 -25.32 -1.31
N LEU A 72 26.36 -24.74 -0.74
CA LEU A 72 24.98 -25.10 -1.06
C LEU A 72 24.61 -24.74 -2.50
N CYS A 73 25.04 -23.57 -2.99
CA CYS A 73 24.86 -23.17 -4.38
C CYS A 73 25.50 -24.18 -5.34
N CYS A 74 26.77 -24.54 -5.09
CA CYS A 74 27.50 -25.55 -5.86
C CYS A 74 26.76 -26.90 -5.86
N LYS A 75 26.34 -27.38 -4.67
CA LYS A 75 25.61 -28.65 -4.53
C LYS A 75 24.26 -28.65 -5.27
N ALA A 76 23.59 -27.50 -5.31
CA ALA A 76 22.32 -27.34 -6.03
C ALA A 76 22.48 -27.06 -7.53
N GLY A 77 23.72 -26.98 -8.04
CA GLY A 77 23.98 -26.63 -9.45
C GLY A 77 23.58 -25.20 -9.82
N VAL A 78 23.47 -24.30 -8.83
CA VAL A 78 23.12 -22.88 -9.05
C VAL A 78 24.34 -21.97 -8.87
N PRO A 79 24.43 -20.85 -9.61
CA PRO A 79 25.50 -19.88 -9.42
C PRO A 79 25.54 -19.32 -7.99
N ALA A 80 26.74 -19.13 -7.42
CA ALA A 80 26.92 -18.47 -6.12
C ALA A 80 26.78 -16.94 -6.19
N ALA A 81 26.57 -16.38 -7.38
CA ALA A 81 26.37 -14.96 -7.63
C ALA A 81 25.35 -14.78 -8.78
N ASP A 82 24.66 -13.65 -8.77
CA ASP A 82 23.79 -13.22 -9.86
C ASP A 82 24.22 -11.83 -10.38
N VAL A 83 23.40 -11.20 -11.21
CA VAL A 83 23.67 -9.87 -11.79
C VAL A 83 23.90 -8.76 -10.76
N ARG A 84 23.52 -8.98 -9.49
CA ARG A 84 23.71 -8.03 -8.38
C ARG A 84 24.88 -8.42 -7.48
N GLY A 85 25.65 -9.45 -7.84
CA GLY A 85 26.79 -9.97 -7.09
C GLY A 85 26.49 -11.24 -6.30
N ASN A 86 27.30 -11.53 -5.29
CA ASN A 86 27.23 -12.79 -4.53
C ASN A 86 25.88 -12.99 -3.86
N ILE A 87 25.41 -14.24 -3.81
CA ILE A 87 24.26 -14.64 -3.00
C ILE A 87 24.69 -14.64 -1.53
N THR A 88 23.94 -13.94 -0.68
CA THR A 88 24.25 -13.79 0.75
C THR A 88 22.98 -13.91 1.60
N SER A 89 23.16 -14.17 2.89
CA SER A 89 22.08 -14.18 3.90
C SER A 89 21.30 -12.85 3.94
N HIS A 90 22.00 -11.71 3.82
CA HIS A 90 21.36 -10.39 3.76
C HIS A 90 20.49 -10.24 2.50
N ARG A 91 20.98 -10.75 1.36
CA ARG A 91 20.19 -10.75 0.12
C ARG A 91 19.01 -11.70 0.19
N ALA A 92 19.15 -12.88 0.79
CA ALA A 92 18.04 -13.79 1.04
C ALA A 92 16.93 -13.11 1.88
N ARG A 93 17.31 -12.40 2.96
CA ARG A 93 16.37 -11.58 3.74
C ARG A 93 15.68 -10.52 2.88
N SER A 94 16.45 -9.83 2.04
CA SER A 94 15.92 -8.79 1.15
C SER A 94 14.92 -9.34 0.13
N THR A 95 15.20 -10.51 -0.43
CA THR A 95 14.32 -11.21 -1.37
C THR A 95 13.01 -11.59 -0.69
N ILE A 96 13.05 -12.24 0.47
CA ILE A 96 11.83 -12.65 1.19
C ILE A 96 11.00 -11.42 1.59
N ALA A 97 11.64 -10.36 2.09
CA ALA A 97 10.94 -9.13 2.45
C ALA A 97 10.21 -8.50 1.25
N SER A 98 10.88 -8.46 0.10
CA SER A 98 10.30 -7.93 -1.14
C SER A 98 9.16 -8.84 -1.65
N GLN A 99 9.29 -10.15 -1.54
CA GLN A 99 8.24 -11.11 -1.93
C GLN A 99 6.99 -10.98 -1.04
N LEU A 100 7.16 -10.86 0.28
CA LEU A 100 6.04 -10.69 1.22
C LEU A 100 5.30 -9.37 0.99
N TYR A 101 6.02 -8.30 0.64
CA TYR A 101 5.41 -7.00 0.33
C TYR A 101 4.67 -6.98 -1.01
N ASN A 102 5.15 -7.74 -2.00
CA ASN A 102 4.58 -7.76 -3.35
C ASN A 102 3.70 -9.00 -3.61
N ALA A 103 3.33 -9.74 -2.57
CA ALA A 103 2.46 -10.91 -2.70
C ALA A 103 1.06 -10.49 -3.20
N LYS A 104 0.28 -11.47 -3.68
CA LYS A 104 -1.12 -11.24 -4.10
C LYS A 104 -1.94 -10.63 -2.96
N GLU A 105 -1.71 -11.11 -1.75
CA GLU A 105 -2.22 -10.56 -0.49
C GLU A 105 -1.00 -10.08 0.31
N PRO A 106 -0.60 -8.81 0.14
CA PRO A 106 0.66 -8.32 0.67
C PRO A 106 0.59 -8.03 2.17
N MET A 107 1.71 -8.21 2.87
CA MET A 107 1.88 -7.61 4.20
C MET A 107 1.90 -6.08 4.07
N THR A 108 1.19 -5.40 4.95
CA THR A 108 1.33 -3.95 5.13
C THR A 108 2.76 -3.61 5.55
N LEU A 109 3.15 -2.34 5.38
CA LEU A 109 4.49 -1.88 5.77
C LEU A 109 4.79 -2.16 7.26
N PHE A 110 3.79 -2.02 8.15
CA PHE A 110 3.95 -2.25 9.58
C PHE A 110 4.02 -3.74 9.94
N GLU A 111 3.26 -4.60 9.27
CA GLU A 111 3.38 -6.06 9.44
C GLU A 111 4.75 -6.55 8.97
N LEU A 112 5.23 -6.05 7.83
CA LEU A 112 6.56 -6.38 7.33
C LEU A 112 7.66 -5.86 8.27
N GLN A 113 7.49 -4.67 8.86
CA GLN A 113 8.40 -4.13 9.87
C GLN A 113 8.48 -5.06 11.08
N ALA A 114 7.34 -5.53 11.59
CA ALA A 114 7.28 -6.47 12.71
C ALA A 114 7.94 -7.81 12.35
N TRP A 115 7.66 -8.36 11.17
CA TRP A 115 8.25 -9.61 10.68
C TRP A 115 9.79 -9.52 10.49
N LEU A 116 10.30 -8.34 10.16
CA LEU A 116 11.73 -8.05 10.06
C LEU A 116 12.36 -7.75 11.42
N GLY A 117 11.58 -7.41 12.44
CA GLY A 117 12.08 -6.98 13.75
C GLY A 117 12.80 -5.63 13.71
N HIS A 118 12.40 -4.74 12.80
CA HIS A 118 12.96 -3.39 12.71
C HIS A 118 12.32 -2.47 13.74
N ARG A 119 13.15 -1.66 14.42
CA ARG A 119 12.67 -0.67 15.41
C ARG A 119 11.82 0.44 14.76
N SER A 120 12.08 0.77 13.50
CA SER A 120 11.37 1.82 12.78
C SER A 120 11.01 1.37 11.35
N PRO A 121 10.01 2.01 10.70
CA PRO A 121 9.59 1.64 9.34
C PRO A 121 10.58 2.08 8.26
N GLN A 122 11.43 3.08 8.51
CA GLN A 122 12.40 3.62 7.53
C GLN A 122 13.24 2.54 6.83
N PRO A 123 13.93 1.62 7.55
CA PRO A 123 14.68 0.54 6.91
C PRO A 123 13.80 -0.45 6.15
N THR A 124 12.51 -0.59 6.52
CA THR A 124 11.56 -1.46 5.82
C THR A 124 11.11 -0.88 4.48
N GLN A 125 11.02 0.45 4.38
CA GLN A 125 10.59 1.14 3.16
C GLN A 125 11.46 0.81 1.94
N PHE A 126 12.74 0.45 2.12
CA PHE A 126 13.62 0.04 1.03
C PHE A 126 13.15 -1.23 0.29
N TYR A 127 12.32 -2.07 0.93
CA TYR A 127 11.70 -3.25 0.32
C TYR A 127 10.35 -2.93 -0.34
N ALA A 128 9.75 -1.78 0.00
CA ALA A 128 8.41 -1.37 -0.39
C ALA A 128 8.45 -0.45 -1.63
N LYS A 129 9.10 -0.87 -2.71
CA LYS A 129 9.06 -0.11 -3.97
C LYS A 129 7.67 -0.19 -4.58
N ILE A 130 6.85 0.83 -4.31
CA ILE A 130 5.50 0.95 -4.87
C ILE A 130 5.62 1.27 -6.36
N SER A 131 5.10 0.39 -7.21
CA SER A 131 4.97 0.69 -8.64
C SER A 131 3.83 1.69 -8.86
N SER A 132 3.89 2.47 -9.94
CA SER A 132 2.81 3.42 -10.29
C SER A 132 1.46 2.73 -10.42
N THR A 133 1.42 1.52 -10.98
CA THR A 133 0.19 0.73 -11.14
C THR A 133 -0.37 0.26 -9.79
N THR A 134 0.49 -0.16 -8.86
CA THR A 134 0.08 -0.50 -7.48
C THR A 134 -0.51 0.72 -6.76
N LEU A 135 0.10 1.89 -6.92
CA LEU A 135 -0.40 3.14 -6.32
C LEU A 135 -1.77 3.53 -6.89
N THR A 136 -1.92 3.51 -8.21
CA THR A 136 -3.20 3.82 -8.87
C THR A 136 -4.31 2.88 -8.42
N ARG A 137 -4.03 1.57 -8.32
CA ARG A 137 -5.00 0.60 -7.83
C ARG A 137 -5.39 0.84 -6.38
N ALA A 138 -4.41 1.03 -5.49
CA ALA A 138 -4.69 1.31 -4.07
C ALA A 138 -5.49 2.62 -3.88
N TYR A 139 -5.25 3.60 -4.75
CA TYR A 139 -5.96 4.87 -4.75
C TYR A 139 -7.42 4.73 -5.22
N ASP A 140 -7.66 3.88 -6.23
CA ASP A 140 -9.01 3.53 -6.71
C ASP A 140 -9.77 2.70 -5.66
N ASP A 141 -9.14 1.64 -5.12
CA ASP A 141 -9.68 0.76 -4.07
C ASP A 141 -10.06 1.55 -2.80
N ALA A 142 -9.33 2.63 -2.48
CA ALA A 142 -9.68 3.54 -1.38
C ALA A 142 -11.00 4.32 -1.61
N GLY A 143 -11.66 4.12 -2.76
CA GLY A 143 -12.89 4.81 -3.13
C GLY A 143 -12.67 6.31 -3.29
N TYR A 144 -11.44 6.75 -3.56
CA TYR A 144 -11.14 8.18 -3.65
C TYR A 144 -11.84 8.80 -4.87
N PHE A 145 -11.83 8.10 -6.00
CA PHE A 145 -12.53 8.56 -7.21
C PHE A 145 -14.04 8.60 -6.98
N SER A 146 -14.63 7.58 -6.36
CA SER A 146 -16.07 7.55 -6.08
C SER A 146 -16.52 8.59 -5.05
N ARG A 147 -15.68 8.92 -4.05
CA ARG A 147 -15.95 10.02 -3.08
C ARG A 147 -15.89 11.42 -3.70
N ASN A 148 -15.13 11.60 -4.77
CA ASN A 148 -14.94 12.90 -5.43
C ASN A 148 -15.80 13.09 -6.69
N VAL A 149 -16.61 12.10 -7.09
CA VAL A 149 -17.74 12.35 -7.99
C VAL A 149 -18.78 13.13 -7.21
N ARG A 150 -18.64 14.45 -7.22
CA ARG A 150 -19.68 15.37 -6.75
C ARG A 150 -20.91 15.12 -7.60
N THR A 151 -21.88 14.43 -7.03
CA THR A 151 -23.23 14.39 -7.59
C THR A 151 -23.75 15.80 -7.48
N ILE A 152 -23.88 16.51 -8.61
CA ILE A 152 -24.45 17.86 -8.63
C ILE A 152 -25.97 17.67 -8.67
N GLU A 153 -26.69 18.31 -7.74
CA GLU A 153 -28.14 18.38 -7.82
C GLU A 153 -28.53 19.36 -8.94
N VAL A 154 -29.36 18.89 -9.86
CA VAL A 154 -29.94 19.70 -10.94
C VAL A 154 -31.41 19.95 -10.61
N LEU A 155 -31.79 21.22 -10.56
CA LEU A 155 -33.19 21.63 -10.53
C LEU A 155 -33.68 21.81 -11.96
N VAL A 156 -34.73 21.07 -12.32
CA VAL A 156 -35.39 21.16 -13.62
C VAL A 156 -36.70 21.93 -13.45
N ASP A 157 -36.83 23.04 -14.18
CA ASP A 157 -38.07 23.82 -14.27
C ASP A 157 -39.07 23.10 -15.19
N ARG A 158 -40.08 22.45 -14.61
CA ARG A 158 -41.07 21.71 -15.40
C ARG A 158 -42.02 22.61 -16.17
N ASP A 159 -42.28 23.81 -15.68
CA ASP A 159 -43.21 24.73 -16.31
C ASP A 159 -42.56 25.32 -17.57
N ALA A 160 -41.25 25.60 -17.53
CA ALA A 160 -40.48 26.00 -18.71
C ALA A 160 -40.39 24.89 -19.77
N VAL A 161 -40.27 23.63 -19.35
CA VAL A 161 -40.23 22.48 -20.27
C VAL A 161 -41.60 22.20 -20.90
N THR A 162 -42.68 22.25 -20.11
CA THR A 162 -44.03 21.92 -20.60
C THR A 162 -44.67 23.05 -21.41
N SER A 163 -44.37 24.31 -21.10
CA SER A 163 -44.87 25.48 -21.84
C SER A 163 -44.16 25.74 -23.17
N GLY A 164 -43.08 25.01 -23.48
CA GLY A 164 -42.26 25.23 -24.67
C GLY A 164 -41.26 26.38 -24.55
N ALA A 165 -41.20 27.09 -23.43
CA ALA A 165 -40.23 28.15 -23.18
C ALA A 165 -38.78 27.65 -23.24
N ALA A 166 -38.54 26.39 -22.84
CA ALA A 166 -37.25 25.72 -23.00
C ALA A 166 -36.78 25.63 -24.48
N ALA A 167 -37.72 25.48 -25.42
CA ALA A 167 -37.42 25.47 -26.86
C ALA A 167 -37.18 26.89 -27.42
N ALA A 168 -37.69 27.92 -26.73
CA ALA A 168 -37.42 29.32 -27.03
C ALA A 168 -36.08 29.83 -26.45
N GLY A 169 -35.33 28.95 -25.78
CA GLY A 169 -33.99 29.25 -25.25
C GLY A 169 -33.97 29.70 -23.78
N GLU A 170 -35.10 29.68 -23.08
CA GLU A 170 -35.15 30.01 -21.65
C GLU A 170 -34.45 28.94 -20.81
N PRO A 171 -33.67 29.32 -19.77
CA PRO A 171 -33.01 28.36 -18.90
C PRO A 171 -33.99 27.51 -18.11
N TRP A 172 -33.89 26.19 -18.27
CA TRP A 172 -34.78 25.22 -17.60
C TRP A 172 -34.02 24.18 -16.75
N GLN A 173 -32.69 24.15 -16.86
CA GLN A 173 -31.81 23.34 -16.01
C GLN A 173 -30.96 24.27 -15.15
N HIS A 174 -30.95 24.03 -13.84
CA HIS A 174 -30.18 24.80 -12.88
C HIS A 174 -29.32 23.87 -12.02
N TYR A 175 -28.00 23.92 -12.21
CA TYR A 175 -27.02 23.15 -11.45
C TYR A 175 -26.72 23.85 -10.11
N ASP A 176 -26.94 23.16 -8.99
CA ASP A 176 -26.64 23.69 -7.64
C ASP A 176 -25.14 23.61 -7.35
N LEU A 177 -24.48 24.77 -7.23
CA LEU A 177 -23.06 24.89 -6.91
C LEU A 177 -22.80 25.07 -5.40
N GLY A 178 -23.84 24.99 -4.57
CA GLY A 178 -23.81 25.17 -3.11
C GLY A 178 -23.92 26.63 -2.65
N HIS A 179 -23.53 27.59 -3.48
CA HIS A 179 -23.59 29.04 -3.21
C HIS A 179 -24.44 29.82 -4.23
N GLY A 180 -25.08 29.12 -5.17
CA GLY A 180 -25.88 29.68 -6.25
C GLY A 180 -26.21 28.62 -7.31
N TYR A 181 -26.98 29.01 -8.32
CA TYR A 181 -27.36 28.12 -9.43
C TYR A 181 -26.66 28.54 -10.73
N CYS A 182 -26.26 27.56 -11.55
CA CYS A 182 -25.73 27.77 -12.89
C CYS A 182 -26.67 27.16 -13.94
N THR A 183 -26.89 27.85 -15.06
CA THR A 183 -27.80 27.40 -16.14
C THR A 183 -27.10 26.82 -17.36
N TYR A 184 -25.77 26.81 -17.35
CA TYR A 184 -24.95 26.43 -18.50
C TYR A 184 -24.64 24.93 -18.50
N THR A 185 -24.89 24.27 -19.63
CA THR A 185 -24.88 22.79 -19.74
C THR A 185 -23.58 22.20 -20.31
N PHE A 186 -22.65 23.00 -20.88
CA PHE A 186 -21.50 22.45 -21.61
C PHE A 186 -20.17 23.21 -21.43
N PHE A 187 -19.14 22.54 -20.90
CA PHE A 187 -17.89 23.12 -20.38
C PHE A 187 -16.73 23.33 -21.40
N GLU A 188 -16.96 23.34 -22.71
CA GLU A 188 -15.84 23.12 -23.68
C GLU A 188 -15.48 24.27 -24.64
N GLN A 189 -16.01 25.49 -24.51
CA GLN A 189 -15.66 26.59 -25.44
C GLN A 189 -15.26 27.89 -24.74
N SER A 190 -13.99 28.01 -24.37
CA SER A 190 -13.13 29.16 -24.73
C SER A 190 -11.66 28.90 -24.39
N ARG A 191 -10.79 29.00 -25.39
CA ARG A 191 -9.37 29.28 -25.19
C ARG A 191 -9.25 30.77 -24.89
N THR A 192 -8.29 31.12 -24.04
CA THR A 192 -7.77 32.47 -23.74
C THR A 192 -8.66 33.44 -22.96
N ALA A 193 -8.08 33.92 -21.85
CA ALA A 193 -8.35 35.14 -21.09
C ALA A 193 -9.67 35.24 -20.30
N TRP A 194 -9.56 35.37 -18.98
CA TRP A 194 -10.48 36.22 -18.20
C TRP A 194 -10.43 37.64 -18.83
N PRO A 195 -11.53 38.39 -19.02
CA PRO A 195 -12.55 38.63 -18.00
C PRO A 195 -14.01 38.61 -18.49
N ALA A 196 -14.92 38.79 -17.53
CA ALA A 196 -16.21 39.49 -17.65
C ALA A 196 -17.50 38.64 -17.60
N HIS A 197 -18.26 38.90 -16.52
CA HIS A 197 -19.68 39.27 -16.55
C HIS A 197 -20.61 38.50 -17.51
N ALA A 198 -21.24 37.43 -17.02
CA ALA A 198 -22.61 37.02 -17.40
C ALA A 198 -23.15 35.80 -16.63
N ALA A 199 -22.48 35.29 -15.60
CA ALA A 199 -23.16 34.39 -14.67
C ALA A 199 -24.03 35.26 -13.75
N THR A 200 -25.30 35.43 -14.09
CA THR A 200 -26.29 35.99 -13.17
C THR A 200 -26.39 35.04 -11.98
N SER A 201 -25.47 35.17 -11.02
CA SER A 201 -25.60 34.56 -9.71
C SER A 201 -26.79 35.24 -9.06
N THR A 202 -27.97 34.69 -9.30
CA THR A 202 -29.15 35.09 -8.55
C THR A 202 -28.86 34.71 -7.09
N PRO A 203 -28.89 35.67 -6.15
CA PRO A 203 -28.82 35.34 -4.73
C PRO A 203 -29.99 34.40 -4.42
N ARG A 204 -29.84 33.61 -3.36
CA ARG A 204 -30.78 32.56 -2.90
C ARG A 204 -32.15 33.14 -2.50
N ARG A 205 -32.85 33.81 -3.41
CA ARG A 205 -34.27 34.08 -3.34
C ARG A 205 -34.93 32.84 -3.90
N THR A 206 -35.48 32.02 -3.02
CA THR A 206 -36.48 31.03 -3.39
C THR A 206 -37.58 31.78 -4.16
N PRO A 207 -37.77 31.56 -5.46
CA PRO A 207 -38.89 32.15 -6.17
C PRO A 207 -40.17 31.60 -5.56
N ALA A 208 -41.24 32.38 -5.52
CA ALA A 208 -42.56 31.89 -5.14
C ALA A 208 -42.93 30.71 -6.06
N ARG A 209 -42.84 29.50 -5.51
CA ARG A 209 -43.12 28.16 -6.08
C ARG A 209 -43.33 28.06 -7.60
N PRO A 210 -42.24 27.86 -8.37
CA PRO A 210 -42.27 27.15 -9.65
C PRO A 210 -42.12 25.64 -9.40
N ASN A 211 -42.71 24.83 -10.27
CA ASN A 211 -42.87 23.38 -10.06
C ASN A 211 -41.57 22.61 -10.37
N TYR A 212 -40.54 22.76 -9.53
CA TYR A 212 -39.22 22.17 -9.76
C TYR A 212 -39.14 20.68 -9.41
N SER A 213 -38.45 19.89 -10.25
CA SER A 213 -38.03 18.53 -9.89
C SER A 213 -36.52 18.44 -9.70
N LYS A 214 -36.10 17.79 -8.60
CA LYS A 214 -34.68 17.51 -8.33
C LYS A 214 -34.23 16.26 -9.07
N GLN A 215 -33.12 16.36 -9.79
CA GLN A 215 -32.44 15.24 -10.42
C GLN A 215 -30.97 15.19 -9.95
N LYS A 216 -30.42 13.98 -9.91
CA LYS A 216 -28.99 13.75 -9.60
C LYS A 216 -28.23 13.59 -10.92
N ALA A 217 -27.18 14.37 -11.11
CA ALA A 217 -26.27 14.23 -12.24
C ALA A 217 -24.84 13.96 -11.76
N THR A 218 -24.11 13.12 -12.49
CA THR A 218 -22.69 12.85 -12.26
C THR A 218 -21.83 13.87 -13.02
N CYS A 219 -21.00 14.63 -12.30
CA CYS A 219 -20.09 15.62 -12.90
C CYS A 219 -18.63 15.21 -12.69
N ARG A 220 -17.81 15.21 -13.74
CA ARG A 220 -16.34 15.08 -13.63
C ARG A 220 -15.73 16.48 -13.43
N ARG A 221 -14.77 16.60 -12.50
CA ARG A 221 -14.28 17.85 -11.91
C ARG A 221 -13.25 18.55 -12.82
N CYS A 222 -13.28 19.90 -12.87
CA CYS A 222 -12.15 20.72 -13.33
C CYS A 222 -10.87 20.39 -12.53
N GLU A 223 -9.85 19.90 -13.22
CA GLU A 223 -8.46 20.02 -12.77
C GLU A 223 -7.89 21.32 -13.35
N ARG A 224 -7.10 22.03 -12.52
CA ARG A 224 -6.80 23.47 -12.63
C ARG A 224 -6.04 23.88 -13.88
#